data_AF-A0A6C0F1J0-F1
#
_entry.id   AF-A0A6C0F1J0-F1
#
_cell.length_a   1.000
_cell.length_b   1.000
_cell.length_c   1.000
_cell.angle_alpha   90.00
_cell.angle_beta   90.00
_cell.angle_gamma   90.00
#
_symmetry.space_group_name_H-M   'P 1'
#
loop_
_entity.id
_entity.type
_entity.pdbx_description
1 polymer ?
#
loop_
_entity_poly.entity_id
_entity_poly.type
_entity_poly.pdbx_seq_one_letter_code
_entity_poly.pdbx_strand_id
1 'polypeptide(L)'
;MAGGLLNIISEGANNVILTGSPTKTFFNVTYSKYTNFGLQKFRLDYEGSRDLRTNDDSVFKFKIKRYAELLMDTYLVVTLPDIWSPIHNPTTETNAKWAPYDFKWINDIGTHMIREVVISCGSVTLQKYTGEYLAAMVERDFTAEKKELFNKMSGNIEEVYEPAMAFGRSNSYPAAIYTGNAAGSEPSIRGRTLYIPINTWFTLDTRCAFPLVCLQYAELEITITIRPIQELFQVRDIFDQPNQFPYIQPDFNREELQMYRFLQSPPSIYLDAANYGNKTNVWNADIHLISTYCFLSKDEAQLFAAKDQIYLVKDVIRYDFQNITGSKRVKLTSNGMVSSWMFYLQRNDVNMRNEWSNYTNWPYRMPPSNIDNAPATLPANDPGAANTTSIYTNDTPLPDKLVGPRFDIDGQNTGFFYTGIFEVANQKNILLSMGILLNGEYRENSLTHGIFDYVEKYTRTHGCAKDGLYCYNFCLNTNPLEYQPSGAINMSKFKLIELEITTYVPPFDAANSSFNIICDGDGNVIGTNKQNWRLFEYNYNLTVFEERYNILSFISGQCGMMLAR
;
A
#
# COMPACT_ATOMS: atom_id res chain seq x y z
N MET A 1 -19.75 7.32 -60.66
CA MET A 1 -19.06 8.30 -59.79
C MET A 1 -18.36 7.54 -58.69
N ALA A 2 -17.10 7.88 -58.38
CA ALA A 2 -16.37 7.23 -57.28
C ALA A 2 -17.01 7.61 -55.93
N GLY A 3 -17.20 6.64 -55.03
CA GLY A 3 -17.95 6.83 -53.78
C GLY A 3 -17.45 7.97 -52.88
N GLY A 4 -16.15 8.27 -52.90
CA GLY A 4 -15.57 9.38 -52.13
C GLY A 4 -16.02 10.78 -52.57
N LEU A 5 -16.38 10.97 -53.84
CA LEU A 5 -16.88 12.26 -54.34
C LEU A 5 -18.29 12.57 -53.83
N LEU A 6 -19.10 11.54 -53.54
CA LEU A 6 -20.46 11.74 -53.01
C LEU A 6 -20.45 12.42 -51.64
N ASN A 7 -19.46 12.14 -50.79
CA ASN A 7 -19.30 12.79 -49.48
C ASN A 7 -18.94 14.28 -49.58
N ILE A 8 -18.27 14.70 -50.66
CA ILE A 8 -17.91 16.10 -50.89
C ILE A 8 -19.11 16.85 -51.48
N ILE A 9 -19.89 16.19 -52.34
CA ILE A 9 -21.06 16.77 -53.00
C ILE A 9 -22.25 16.91 -52.02
N SER A 10 -22.31 16.12 -50.95
CA SER A 10 -23.38 16.17 -49.94
C SER A 10 -23.24 17.31 -48.92
N GLU A 11 -22.76 18.49 -49.34
CA GLU A 11 -22.65 19.67 -48.47
C GLU A 11 -24.00 20.39 -48.35
N GLY A 12 -24.39 20.76 -47.14
CA GLY A 12 -25.61 21.52 -46.84
C GLY A 12 -25.51 22.33 -45.56
N ALA A 13 -26.64 22.88 -45.09
CA ALA A 13 -26.68 23.76 -43.91
C ALA A 13 -26.11 23.12 -42.63
N ASN A 14 -26.19 21.78 -42.49
CA ASN A 14 -25.65 21.05 -41.34
C ASN A 14 -24.11 21.02 -41.32
N ASN A 15 -23.45 21.20 -42.47
CA ASN A 15 -22.00 21.15 -42.58
C ASN A 15 -21.31 22.38 -41.95
N VAL A 16 -22.05 23.46 -41.69
CA VAL A 16 -21.51 24.68 -41.09
C VAL A 16 -20.82 24.41 -39.74
N ILE A 17 -21.31 23.44 -38.96
CA ILE A 17 -20.76 23.09 -37.63
C ILE A 17 -19.37 22.43 -37.73
N LEU A 18 -19.09 21.71 -38.83
CA LEU A 18 -17.89 20.87 -38.95
C LEU A 18 -16.92 21.35 -40.03
N THR A 19 -17.43 21.78 -41.19
CA THR A 19 -16.63 22.18 -42.35
C THR A 19 -16.95 23.60 -42.84
N GLY A 20 -17.79 24.35 -42.13
CA GLY A 20 -18.02 25.77 -42.40
C GLY A 20 -16.82 26.61 -41.98
N SER A 21 -16.19 27.30 -42.93
CA SER A 21 -14.96 28.09 -42.70
C SER A 21 -13.86 27.31 -41.94
N PRO A 22 -13.29 26.24 -42.53
CA PRO A 22 -12.37 25.35 -41.84
C PRO A 22 -11.16 26.07 -41.23
N THR A 23 -10.92 25.87 -39.93
CA THR A 23 -9.78 26.44 -39.19
C THR A 23 -8.62 25.45 -39.02
N LYS A 24 -8.84 24.17 -39.33
CA LYS A 24 -7.87 23.09 -39.19
C LYS A 24 -7.96 22.17 -40.41
N THR A 25 -6.82 21.69 -40.87
CA THR A 25 -6.73 20.62 -41.87
C THR A 25 -6.06 19.40 -41.26
N PHE A 26 -6.51 18.21 -41.65
CA PHE A 26 -5.86 16.95 -41.27
C PHE A 26 -4.71 16.56 -42.21
N PHE A 27 -4.54 17.29 -43.31
CA PHE A 27 -3.61 16.96 -44.38
C PHE A 27 -2.36 17.83 -44.41
N ASN A 28 -2.21 18.73 -43.44
CA ASN A 28 -0.97 19.50 -43.23
C ASN A 28 -0.77 19.72 -41.72
N VAL A 29 0.42 19.36 -41.22
CA VAL A 29 0.76 19.46 -39.79
C VAL A 29 1.80 20.57 -39.62
N THR A 30 1.43 21.63 -38.89
CA THR A 30 2.38 22.65 -38.42
C THR A 30 2.93 22.24 -37.06
N TYR A 31 4.23 22.41 -36.84
CA TYR A 31 4.87 22.18 -35.55
C TYR A 31 5.53 23.48 -35.04
N SER A 32 5.59 23.64 -33.72
CA SER A 32 6.30 24.74 -33.08
C SER A 32 7.76 24.38 -32.85
N LYS A 33 8.68 25.29 -33.15
CA LYS A 33 10.09 25.14 -32.79
C LYS A 33 10.25 25.34 -31.28
N TYR A 34 10.94 24.43 -30.61
CA TYR A 34 11.22 24.47 -29.17
C TYR A 34 12.64 25.02 -28.90
N THR A 35 12.92 25.41 -27.65
CA THR A 35 14.26 25.84 -27.21
C THR A 35 15.19 24.63 -27.06
N ASN A 36 16.49 24.80 -27.34
CA ASN A 36 17.41 23.66 -27.27
C ASN A 36 17.73 23.29 -25.81
N PHE A 37 17.57 22.02 -25.45
CA PHE A 37 17.87 21.48 -24.14
C PHE A 37 18.45 20.06 -24.21
N GLY A 38 19.14 19.63 -23.15
CA GLY A 38 19.69 18.28 -23.02
C GLY A 38 19.35 17.65 -21.68
N LEU A 39 19.15 16.32 -21.65
CA LEU A 39 18.82 15.58 -20.42
C LEU A 39 19.97 14.64 -20.05
N GLN A 40 20.34 14.62 -18.77
CA GLN A 40 21.32 13.65 -18.25
C GLN A 40 20.92 13.19 -16.85
N LYS A 41 21.12 11.90 -16.56
CA LYS A 41 20.91 11.34 -15.23
C LYS A 41 22.19 11.43 -14.41
N PHE A 42 22.06 11.81 -13.14
CA PHE A 42 23.14 11.83 -12.18
C PHE A 42 22.78 11.01 -10.93
N ARG A 43 23.76 10.27 -10.42
CA ARG A 43 23.69 9.60 -9.12
C ARG A 43 24.06 10.60 -8.02
N LEU A 44 23.22 10.71 -7.01
CA LEU A 44 23.45 11.49 -5.80
C LEU A 44 23.58 10.52 -4.63
N ASP A 45 24.83 10.34 -4.20
CA ASP A 45 25.18 9.49 -3.09
C ASP A 45 24.90 10.16 -1.74
N TYR A 46 24.50 9.36 -0.75
CA TYR A 46 24.39 9.83 0.64
C TYR A 46 25.78 9.97 1.28
N GLU A 47 25.96 11.06 2.01
CA GLU A 47 27.17 11.36 2.79
C GLU A 47 26.99 10.82 4.23
N GLY A 48 27.34 9.56 4.45
CA GLY A 48 27.23 8.91 5.77
C GLY A 48 27.16 7.38 5.68
N SER A 49 26.86 6.71 6.79
CA SER A 49 26.51 5.28 6.76
C SER A 49 25.19 5.08 6.01
N ARG A 50 25.19 4.10 5.11
CA ARG A 50 24.03 3.71 4.29
C ARG A 50 23.28 2.51 4.86
N ASP A 51 23.62 2.13 6.09
CA ASP A 51 23.06 0.97 6.74
C ASP A 51 21.66 1.29 7.25
N LEU A 52 20.72 0.37 7.00
CA LEU A 52 19.39 0.45 7.56
C LEU A 52 19.42 -0.03 9.01
N ARG A 53 18.72 0.69 9.88
CA ARG A 53 18.54 0.32 11.28
C ARG A 53 17.48 -0.78 11.41
N THR A 54 17.70 -1.68 12.36
CA THR A 54 16.85 -2.85 12.55
C THR A 54 15.49 -2.51 13.19
N ASN A 55 15.51 -1.67 14.22
CA ASN A 55 14.34 -1.34 15.06
C ASN A 55 13.89 0.13 14.95
N ASP A 56 14.78 1.02 14.52
CA ASP A 56 14.51 2.46 14.42
C ASP A 56 14.43 2.94 12.97
N ASP A 57 13.75 4.07 12.76
CA ASP A 57 13.73 4.74 11.46
C ASP A 57 15.14 5.23 11.07
N SER A 58 15.47 5.12 9.78
CA SER A 58 16.74 5.56 9.19
C SER A 58 16.52 6.79 8.33
N VAL A 59 17.22 7.89 8.61
CA VAL A 59 17.02 9.18 7.93
C VAL A 59 18.18 9.47 6.98
N PHE A 60 17.88 9.67 5.70
CA PHE A 60 18.84 9.97 4.64
C PHE A 60 18.55 11.35 4.07
N LYS A 61 19.51 12.26 4.23
CA LYS A 61 19.42 13.64 3.74
C LYS A 61 20.30 13.83 2.51
N PHE A 62 19.67 14.11 1.37
CA PHE A 62 20.34 14.35 0.10
C PHE A 62 20.35 15.84 -0.25
N LYS A 63 21.55 16.37 -0.46
CA LYS A 63 21.73 17.72 -1.01
C LYS A 63 21.75 17.65 -2.53
N ILE A 64 20.84 18.37 -3.17
CA ILE A 64 20.72 18.36 -4.62
C ILE A 64 21.79 19.28 -5.22
N LYS A 65 22.77 18.64 -5.87
CA LYS A 65 23.89 19.32 -6.52
C LYS A 65 23.42 20.07 -7.77
N ARG A 66 23.92 21.28 -7.98
CA ARG A 66 23.57 22.12 -9.14
C ARG A 66 24.37 21.71 -10.39
N TYR A 67 24.11 20.51 -10.91
CA TYR A 67 24.76 20.02 -12.14
C TYR A 67 24.20 20.67 -13.41
N ALA A 68 22.94 21.11 -13.39
CA ALA A 68 22.25 21.78 -14.49
C ALA A 68 21.24 22.81 -13.97
N GLU A 69 20.53 23.47 -14.89
CA GLU A 69 19.57 24.54 -14.57
C GLU A 69 18.25 24.03 -13.97
N LEU A 70 17.75 22.87 -14.40
CA LEU A 70 16.48 22.29 -13.92
C LEU A 70 16.66 20.86 -13.38
N LEU A 71 15.90 20.53 -12.34
CA LEU A 71 15.74 19.18 -11.80
C LEU A 71 14.38 18.61 -12.22
N MET A 72 14.38 17.38 -12.74
CA MET A 72 13.19 16.66 -13.20
C MET A 72 13.03 15.36 -12.40
N ASP A 73 12.75 14.25 -13.08
CA ASP A 73 12.54 12.92 -12.49
C ASP A 73 13.57 12.60 -11.42
N THR A 74 13.12 12.08 -10.28
CA THR A 74 13.98 11.65 -9.19
C THR A 74 13.50 10.30 -8.66
N TYR A 75 14.43 9.37 -8.52
CA TYR A 75 14.19 8.01 -8.07
C TYR A 75 15.06 7.71 -6.86
N LEU A 76 14.45 7.15 -5.82
CA LEU A 76 15.15 6.52 -4.71
C LEU A 76 15.58 5.12 -5.14
N VAL A 77 16.87 4.81 -5.01
CA VAL A 77 17.42 3.51 -5.37
C VAL A 77 17.85 2.78 -4.10
N VAL A 78 17.37 1.55 -3.95
CA VAL A 78 17.65 0.68 -2.80
C VAL A 78 17.86 -0.75 -3.29
N THR A 79 18.90 -1.42 -2.81
CA THR A 79 19.17 -2.82 -3.11
C THR A 79 18.63 -3.74 -2.02
N LEU A 80 17.75 -4.66 -2.40
CA LEU A 80 17.32 -5.78 -1.56
C LEU A 80 18.37 -6.90 -1.58
N PRO A 81 18.67 -7.52 -0.44
CA PRO A 81 19.60 -8.65 -0.37
C PRO A 81 18.98 -9.93 -0.92
N ASP A 82 19.84 -10.90 -1.23
CA ASP A 82 19.40 -12.30 -1.35
C ASP A 82 18.91 -12.80 0.01
N ILE A 83 17.78 -13.50 0.00
CA ILE A 83 17.15 -14.05 1.20
C ILE A 83 17.13 -15.57 1.13
N TRP A 84 17.64 -16.21 2.18
CA TRP A 84 17.53 -17.64 2.42
C TRP A 84 16.58 -17.89 3.58
N SER A 85 15.39 -18.43 3.31
CA SER A 85 14.44 -18.78 4.37
C SER A 85 14.62 -20.24 4.77
N PRO A 86 15.17 -20.55 5.96
CA PRO A 86 15.43 -21.92 6.35
C PRO A 86 14.18 -22.69 6.79
N ILE A 87 14.33 -24.01 6.97
CA ILE A 87 13.35 -24.87 7.63
C ILE A 87 13.86 -25.20 9.02
N HIS A 88 13.10 -24.83 10.05
CA HIS A 88 13.45 -25.09 11.43
C HIS A 88 13.34 -26.58 11.76
N ASN A 89 14.38 -27.11 12.39
CA ASN A 89 14.43 -28.51 12.81
C ASN A 89 13.42 -28.81 13.92
N PRO A 90 12.95 -30.07 14.05
CA PRO A 90 12.03 -30.46 15.11
C PRO A 90 12.64 -30.26 16.50
N THR A 91 11.92 -29.56 17.37
CA THR A 91 12.24 -29.39 18.79
C THR A 91 11.00 -29.66 19.63
N THR A 92 11.14 -29.69 20.96
CA THR A 92 9.99 -29.80 21.87
C THR A 92 9.01 -28.64 21.68
N GLU A 93 9.51 -27.44 21.38
CA GLU A 93 8.72 -26.23 21.15
C GLU A 93 7.93 -26.28 19.83
N THR A 94 8.42 -27.00 18.83
CA THR A 94 7.69 -27.22 17.56
C THR A 94 6.84 -28.50 17.57
N ASN A 95 6.54 -29.08 18.74
CA ASN A 95 5.85 -30.36 18.89
C ASN A 95 6.50 -31.51 18.09
N ALA A 96 7.83 -31.53 18.02
CA ALA A 96 8.63 -32.48 17.25
C ALA A 96 8.27 -32.51 15.75
N LYS A 97 7.88 -31.36 15.18
CA LYS A 97 7.61 -31.18 13.74
C LYS A 97 8.57 -30.18 13.11
N TRP A 98 8.80 -30.34 11.81
CA TRP A 98 9.49 -29.35 10.99
C TRP A 98 8.59 -28.14 10.80
N ALA A 99 9.16 -26.94 10.89
CA ALA A 99 8.42 -25.68 10.72
C ALA A 99 9.19 -24.75 9.77
N PRO A 100 8.61 -24.32 8.65
CA PRO A 100 9.28 -23.40 7.74
C PRO A 100 9.08 -21.94 8.20
N TYR A 101 10.11 -21.11 8.06
CA TYR A 101 9.99 -19.66 8.34
C TYR A 101 9.21 -18.90 7.26
N ASP A 102 9.15 -19.42 6.03
CA ASP A 102 8.52 -18.81 4.84
C ASP A 102 8.67 -17.28 4.77
N PHE A 103 9.90 -16.77 4.70
CA PHE A 103 10.12 -15.33 4.63
C PHE A 103 9.37 -14.67 3.45
N LYS A 104 8.69 -13.54 3.69
CA LYS A 104 8.04 -12.72 2.66
C LYS A 104 8.36 -11.26 2.86
N TRP A 105 8.74 -10.54 1.81
CA TRP A 105 8.76 -9.08 1.89
C TRP A 105 7.31 -8.54 1.95
N ILE A 106 7.11 -7.35 2.52
CA ILE A 106 5.78 -6.73 2.52
C ILE A 106 5.30 -6.43 1.09
N ASN A 107 3.98 -6.40 0.94
CA ASN A 107 3.34 -5.89 -0.27
C ASN A 107 3.69 -4.41 -0.49
N ASP A 108 3.88 -4.01 -1.75
CA ASP A 108 4.34 -2.68 -2.16
C ASP A 108 5.58 -2.19 -1.36
N ILE A 109 6.57 -3.07 -1.18
CA ILE A 109 7.78 -2.81 -0.38
C ILE A 109 8.46 -1.49 -0.74
N GLY A 110 8.60 -1.15 -2.03
CA GLY A 110 9.28 0.07 -2.43
C GLY A 110 8.62 1.34 -1.88
N THR A 111 7.29 1.44 -1.94
CA THR A 111 6.56 2.60 -1.40
C THR A 111 6.45 2.52 0.12
N HIS A 112 6.08 1.37 0.68
CA HIS A 112 5.89 1.25 2.13
C HIS A 112 7.19 1.28 2.93
N MET A 113 8.34 0.98 2.34
CA MET A 113 9.64 1.19 2.98
C MET A 113 9.88 2.65 3.34
N ILE A 114 9.31 3.60 2.59
CA ILE A 114 9.42 5.02 2.86
C ILE A 114 8.41 5.40 3.96
N ARG A 115 8.91 5.83 5.11
CA ARG A 115 8.09 6.45 6.16
C ARG A 115 7.61 7.82 5.69
N GLU A 116 8.53 8.66 5.25
CA GLU A 116 8.22 9.99 4.71
C GLU A 116 9.29 10.51 3.77
N VAL A 117 8.86 11.36 2.84
CA VAL A 117 9.71 12.21 2.00
C VAL A 117 9.44 13.66 2.37
N VAL A 118 10.49 14.40 2.67
CA VAL A 118 10.44 15.83 2.96
C VAL A 118 11.32 16.56 1.96
N ILE A 119 10.71 17.46 1.19
CA ILE A 119 11.40 18.32 0.24
C ILE A 119 11.48 19.71 0.84
N SER A 120 12.69 20.17 1.13
CA SER A 120 12.95 21.47 1.73
C SER A 120 13.90 22.29 0.86
N CYS A 121 13.68 23.60 0.84
CA CYS A 121 14.60 24.53 0.21
C CYS A 121 15.00 25.60 1.24
N GLY A 122 16.29 25.65 1.58
CA GLY A 122 16.75 26.46 2.72
C GLY A 122 16.04 26.05 4.02
N SER A 123 15.34 26.99 4.65
CA SER A 123 14.59 26.75 5.90
C SER A 123 13.11 26.39 5.71
N VAL A 124 12.63 26.32 4.46
CA VAL A 124 11.20 26.13 4.15
C VAL A 124 10.95 24.72 3.65
N THR A 125 9.98 24.03 4.26
CA THR A 125 9.46 22.75 3.75
C THR A 125 8.45 23.03 2.64
N LEU A 126 8.74 22.56 1.44
CA LEU A 126 7.88 22.75 0.27
C LEU A 126 6.79 21.69 0.21
N GLN A 127 7.15 20.43 0.47
CA GLN A 127 6.21 19.32 0.46
C GLN A 127 6.69 18.22 1.42
N LYS A 128 5.74 17.60 2.10
CA LYS A 128 5.94 16.43 2.96
C LYS A 128 4.80 15.45 2.73
N TYR A 129 5.14 14.20 2.43
CA TYR A 129 4.17 13.13 2.21
C TYR A 129 4.79 11.77 2.59
N THR A 130 3.95 10.75 2.72
CA THR A 130 4.37 9.43 3.18
C THR A 130 4.40 8.42 2.04
N GLY A 131 5.06 7.28 2.26
CA GLY A 131 5.09 6.18 1.30
C GLY A 131 3.70 5.59 1.01
N GLU A 132 2.81 5.60 2.00
CA GLU A 132 1.42 5.15 1.81
C GLU A 132 0.65 6.08 0.88
N TYR A 133 0.88 7.41 0.96
CA TYR A 133 0.31 8.35 -0.01
C TYR A 133 0.82 8.07 -1.42
N LEU A 134 2.11 7.79 -1.60
CA LEU A 134 2.68 7.44 -2.91
C LEU A 134 2.02 6.20 -3.50
N ALA A 135 1.87 5.14 -2.71
CA ALA A 135 1.19 3.92 -3.14
C ALA A 135 -0.26 4.24 -3.54
N ALA A 136 -0.97 4.98 -2.70
CA ALA A 136 -2.37 5.28 -2.89
C ALA A 136 -2.63 6.23 -4.09
N MET A 137 -1.73 7.17 -4.35
CA MET A 137 -1.73 8.03 -5.54
C MET A 137 -1.55 7.22 -6.83
N VAL A 138 -0.56 6.31 -6.86
CA VAL A 138 -0.34 5.44 -8.03
C VAL A 138 -1.54 4.54 -8.28
N GLU A 139 -2.11 3.98 -7.21
CA GLU A 139 -3.32 3.15 -7.27
C GLU A 139 -4.53 3.90 -7.86
N ARG A 140 -4.73 5.17 -7.47
CA ARG A 140 -5.86 5.99 -7.93
C ARG A 140 -5.68 6.52 -9.35
N ASP A 141 -4.49 7.02 -9.68
CA ASP A 141 -4.33 7.91 -10.83
C ASP A 141 -3.59 7.28 -12.03
N PHE A 142 -2.90 6.15 -11.85
CA PHE A 142 -2.12 5.55 -12.95
C PHE A 142 -2.93 4.50 -13.71
N THR A 143 -2.69 4.42 -15.03
CA THR A 143 -3.26 3.36 -15.87
C THR A 143 -2.60 2.01 -15.55
N ALA A 144 -3.26 0.91 -15.95
CA ALA A 144 -2.80 -0.44 -15.65
C ALA A 144 -1.36 -0.72 -16.14
N GLU A 145 -0.98 -0.24 -17.32
CA GLU A 145 0.34 -0.47 -17.91
C GLU A 145 1.43 0.28 -17.15
N LYS A 146 1.17 1.54 -16.78
CA LYS A 146 2.12 2.34 -16.01
C LYS A 146 2.24 1.85 -14.56
N LYS A 147 1.14 1.37 -13.99
CA LYS A 147 1.10 0.74 -12.68
C LYS A 147 1.87 -0.59 -12.67
N GLU A 148 1.77 -1.41 -13.70
CA GLU A 148 2.56 -2.64 -13.82
C GLU A 148 4.06 -2.33 -13.89
N LEU A 149 4.46 -1.33 -14.67
CA LEU A 149 5.85 -0.87 -14.71
C LEU A 149 6.31 -0.33 -13.35
N PHE A 150 5.47 0.46 -12.68
CA PHE A 150 5.75 0.95 -11.33
C PHE A 150 5.96 -0.20 -10.33
N ASN A 151 5.12 -1.22 -10.38
CA ASN A 151 5.22 -2.41 -9.53
C ASN A 151 6.53 -3.17 -9.77
N LYS A 152 6.95 -3.31 -11.04
CA LYS A 152 8.24 -3.92 -11.40
C LYS A 152 9.43 -3.10 -10.86
N MET A 153 9.38 -1.77 -10.96
CA MET A 153 10.46 -0.89 -10.49
C MET A 153 10.54 -0.82 -8.95
N SER A 154 9.40 -0.82 -8.27
CA SER A 154 9.29 -0.72 -6.80
C SER A 154 9.34 -2.07 -6.07
N GLY A 155 9.42 -3.19 -6.79
CA GLY A 155 9.54 -4.52 -6.21
C GLY A 155 8.22 -5.14 -5.75
N ASN A 156 7.07 -4.57 -6.14
CA ASN A 156 5.74 -5.11 -5.86
C ASN A 156 5.37 -6.23 -6.85
N ILE A 157 6.11 -7.32 -6.81
CA ILE A 157 5.92 -8.47 -7.69
C ILE A 157 5.83 -9.76 -6.89
N GLU A 158 5.10 -10.73 -7.42
CA GLU A 158 4.72 -11.95 -6.69
C GLU A 158 5.91 -12.72 -6.11
N GLU A 159 7.04 -12.79 -6.83
CA GLU A 159 8.26 -13.45 -6.33
C GLU A 159 8.90 -12.79 -5.09
N VAL A 160 8.54 -11.55 -4.77
CA VAL A 160 9.06 -10.78 -3.63
C VAL A 160 8.14 -10.90 -2.42
N TYR A 161 6.83 -10.66 -2.61
CA TYR A 161 5.86 -10.67 -1.50
C TYR A 161 5.15 -12.01 -1.30
N GLU A 162 5.11 -12.88 -2.31
CA GLU A 162 4.46 -14.20 -2.25
C GLU A 162 5.23 -15.31 -3.00
N PRO A 163 6.44 -15.67 -2.52
CA PRO A 163 7.33 -16.61 -3.22
C PRO A 163 6.75 -18.02 -3.41
N ALA A 164 5.76 -18.41 -2.60
CA ALA A 164 5.10 -19.71 -2.63
C ALA A 164 4.14 -19.88 -3.83
N MET A 165 3.64 -18.78 -4.40
CA MET A 165 2.78 -18.80 -5.59
C MET A 165 3.55 -18.46 -6.86
N ALA A 166 4.63 -17.68 -6.73
CA ALA A 166 5.49 -17.29 -7.83
C ALA A 166 6.02 -18.47 -8.65
N PHE A 167 6.23 -18.24 -9.95
CA PHE A 167 6.76 -19.24 -10.90
C PHE A 167 5.95 -20.55 -10.99
N GLY A 168 4.65 -20.51 -10.67
CA GLY A 168 3.76 -21.68 -10.78
C GLY A 168 3.91 -22.70 -9.65
N ARG A 169 4.43 -22.29 -8.49
CA ARG A 169 4.71 -23.17 -7.34
C ARG A 169 3.48 -23.63 -6.56
N SER A 170 2.28 -23.11 -6.85
CA SER A 170 1.01 -23.56 -6.27
C SER A 170 1.06 -23.76 -4.74
N ASN A 171 1.44 -22.70 -4.02
CA ASN A 171 1.59 -22.65 -2.56
C ASN A 171 2.75 -23.49 -1.99
N SER A 172 3.79 -23.75 -2.78
CA SER A 172 5.01 -24.43 -2.35
C SER A 172 6.14 -23.43 -2.17
N TYR A 173 6.47 -23.09 -0.92
CA TYR A 173 7.51 -22.11 -0.63
C TYR A 173 8.92 -22.64 -0.97
N PRO A 174 9.80 -21.84 -1.64
CA PRO A 174 11.17 -22.22 -1.99
C PRO A 174 12.12 -22.13 -0.78
N ALA A 175 11.95 -22.99 0.22
CA ALA A 175 12.78 -22.95 1.42
C ALA A 175 14.24 -23.35 1.14
N ALA A 176 15.18 -22.65 1.78
CA ALA A 176 16.60 -22.98 1.73
C ALA A 176 16.94 -24.03 2.80
N ILE A 177 17.73 -25.04 2.43
CA ILE A 177 18.24 -26.04 3.37
C ILE A 177 19.76 -26.15 3.23
N TYR A 178 20.44 -26.49 4.33
CA TYR A 178 21.88 -26.73 4.32
C TYR A 178 22.31 -27.66 3.18
N THR A 179 23.41 -27.29 2.53
CA THR A 179 24.06 -28.09 1.49
C THR A 179 25.56 -28.11 1.71
N GLY A 180 26.20 -29.23 1.40
CA GLY A 180 27.66 -29.36 1.43
C GLY A 180 28.35 -28.71 0.23
N ASN A 181 27.61 -28.11 -0.70
CA ASN A 181 28.18 -27.41 -1.84
C ASN A 181 28.81 -26.09 -1.40
N ALA A 182 30.05 -25.81 -1.85
CA ALA A 182 30.77 -24.58 -1.55
C ALA A 182 30.05 -23.31 -2.04
N ALA A 183 29.18 -23.42 -3.05
CA ALA A 183 28.35 -22.31 -3.53
C ALA A 183 27.18 -21.97 -2.60
N GLY A 184 26.87 -22.81 -1.62
CA GLY A 184 25.71 -22.66 -0.73
C GLY A 184 24.39 -23.07 -1.40
N SER A 185 23.30 -22.89 -0.66
CA SER A 185 21.94 -23.17 -1.11
C SER A 185 21.44 -22.08 -2.04
N GLU A 186 20.52 -22.40 -2.95
CA GLU A 186 19.80 -21.38 -3.72
C GLU A 186 18.99 -20.48 -2.77
N PRO A 187 19.03 -19.14 -2.94
CA PRO A 187 18.20 -18.23 -2.15
C PRO A 187 16.71 -18.43 -2.46
N SER A 188 15.90 -18.31 -1.41
CA SER A 188 14.43 -18.33 -1.50
C SER A 188 13.90 -17.14 -2.30
N ILE A 189 14.51 -15.97 -2.12
CA ILE A 189 14.22 -14.74 -2.87
C ILE A 189 15.55 -14.14 -3.30
N ARG A 190 15.74 -13.94 -4.61
CA ARG A 190 16.93 -13.26 -5.14
C ARG A 190 16.86 -11.75 -4.93
N GLY A 191 18.00 -11.19 -4.54
CA GLY A 191 18.23 -9.77 -4.37
C GLY A 191 18.11 -9.00 -5.67
N ARG A 192 17.80 -7.71 -5.55
CA ARG A 192 17.55 -6.82 -6.70
C ARG A 192 17.66 -5.37 -6.30
N THR A 193 17.90 -4.52 -7.29
CA THR A 193 17.85 -3.07 -7.10
C THR A 193 16.47 -2.54 -7.46
N LEU A 194 15.85 -1.83 -6.51
CA LEU A 194 14.59 -1.13 -6.67
C LEU A 194 14.85 0.31 -7.13
N TYR A 195 13.99 0.82 -7.99
CA TYR A 195 13.98 2.21 -8.46
C TYR A 195 12.62 2.83 -8.14
N ILE A 196 12.52 3.50 -6.99
CA ILE A 196 11.26 3.99 -6.45
C ILE A 196 11.08 5.46 -6.86
N PRO A 197 10.13 5.80 -7.74
CA PRO A 197 9.84 7.18 -8.10
C PRO A 197 9.27 7.94 -6.91
N ILE A 198 9.79 9.14 -6.63
CA ILE A 198 9.28 9.95 -5.51
C ILE A 198 7.97 10.69 -5.84
N ASN A 199 7.53 10.71 -7.11
CA ASN A 199 6.28 11.29 -7.61
C ASN A 199 5.87 12.62 -6.97
N THR A 200 6.81 13.56 -6.87
CA THR A 200 6.54 14.94 -6.45
C THR A 200 6.14 15.80 -7.66
N TRP A 201 5.66 17.04 -7.42
CA TRP A 201 5.07 17.89 -8.45
C TRP A 201 5.99 18.13 -9.66
N PHE A 202 7.30 18.26 -9.44
CA PHE A 202 8.29 18.50 -10.50
C PHE A 202 8.73 17.24 -11.25
N THR A 203 8.34 16.05 -10.78
CA THR A 203 8.62 14.76 -11.44
C THR A 203 7.46 14.26 -12.30
N LEU A 204 6.26 14.79 -12.08
CA LEU A 204 5.04 14.35 -12.74
C LEU A 204 4.74 15.14 -14.00
N ASP A 205 5.06 16.44 -14.00
CA ASP A 205 4.90 17.32 -15.15
C ASP A 205 6.21 18.05 -15.45
N THR A 206 6.71 17.87 -16.67
CA THR A 206 7.96 18.50 -17.14
C THR A 206 7.87 20.03 -17.17
N ARG A 207 6.67 20.59 -17.28
CA ARG A 207 6.43 22.04 -17.22
C ARG A 207 6.65 22.63 -15.83
N CYS A 208 6.64 21.78 -14.80
CA CYS A 208 6.85 22.14 -13.40
C CYS A 208 8.22 21.70 -12.88
N ALA A 209 9.17 21.39 -13.78
CA ALA A 209 10.54 21.05 -13.43
C ALA A 209 11.12 22.10 -12.47
N PHE A 210 11.85 21.65 -11.46
CA PHE A 210 12.30 22.50 -10.38
C PHE A 210 13.50 23.35 -10.84
N PRO A 211 13.41 24.69 -10.83
CA PRO A 211 14.45 25.55 -11.39
C PRO A 211 15.59 25.80 -10.39
N LEU A 212 16.63 24.98 -10.47
CA LEU A 212 17.85 25.13 -9.66
C LEU A 212 18.60 26.42 -9.96
N VAL A 213 18.54 26.91 -11.21
CA VAL A 213 19.19 28.17 -11.62
C VAL A 213 18.62 29.40 -10.90
N CYS A 214 17.35 29.34 -10.48
CA CYS A 214 16.69 30.41 -9.74
C CYS A 214 17.06 30.43 -8.25
N LEU A 215 17.78 29.44 -7.75
CA LEU A 215 18.23 29.38 -6.36
C LEU A 215 19.68 29.82 -6.29
N GLN A 216 19.96 31.03 -5.83
CA GLN A 216 21.33 31.48 -5.58
C GLN A 216 21.71 31.25 -4.12
N TYR A 217 20.79 31.55 -3.21
CA TYR A 217 21.02 31.64 -1.77
C TYR A 217 20.38 30.51 -0.95
N ALA A 218 19.68 29.58 -1.62
CA ALA A 218 19.08 28.41 -1.00
C ALA A 218 19.52 27.12 -1.70
N GLU A 219 19.60 26.03 -0.95
CA GLU A 219 19.88 24.70 -1.46
C GLU A 219 18.62 23.85 -1.35
N LEU A 220 18.36 23.04 -2.37
CA LEU A 220 17.28 22.05 -2.35
C LEU A 220 17.80 20.78 -1.65
N GLU A 221 17.05 20.32 -0.67
CA GLU A 221 17.35 19.13 0.10
C GLU A 221 16.15 18.18 0.05
N ILE A 222 16.42 16.91 -0.24
CA ILE A 222 15.42 15.84 -0.18
C ILE A 222 15.82 14.93 0.99
N THR A 223 14.97 14.90 2.01
CA THR A 223 15.15 14.01 3.17
C THR A 223 14.18 12.85 3.06
N ILE A 224 14.70 11.63 3.12
CA ILE A 224 13.91 10.40 3.05
C ILE A 224 14.12 9.64 4.35
N THR A 225 13.01 9.35 5.03
CA THR A 225 13.00 8.50 6.21
C THR A 225 12.53 7.11 5.80
N ILE A 226 13.37 6.10 6.04
CA ILE A 226 13.10 4.70 5.76
C ILE A 226 12.69 4.00 7.06
N ARG A 227 11.67 3.13 6.97
CA ARG A 227 11.19 2.30 8.07
C ARG A 227 12.27 1.33 8.56
N PRO A 228 12.20 0.91 9.83
CA PRO A 228 13.07 -0.12 10.35
C PRO A 228 12.88 -1.43 9.60
N ILE A 229 13.94 -2.22 9.52
CA ILE A 229 13.97 -3.53 8.86
C ILE A 229 12.83 -4.44 9.36
N GLN A 230 12.53 -4.42 10.66
CA GLN A 230 11.48 -5.26 11.24
C GLN A 230 10.11 -4.99 10.63
N GLU A 231 9.85 -3.80 10.07
CA GLU A 231 8.57 -3.45 9.43
C GLU A 231 8.49 -3.85 7.94
N LEU A 232 9.58 -4.35 7.35
CA LEU A 232 9.72 -4.55 5.90
C LEU A 232 9.43 -5.97 5.43
N PHE A 233 9.32 -6.95 6.33
CA PHE A 233 9.06 -8.34 5.98
C PHE A 233 8.22 -9.08 7.02
N GLN A 234 7.71 -10.24 6.62
CA GLN A 234 6.93 -11.15 7.43
C GLN A 234 7.63 -12.51 7.49
N VAL A 235 7.49 -13.20 8.61
CA VAL A 235 7.96 -14.58 8.81
C VAL A 235 6.91 -15.36 9.58
N ARG A 236 6.85 -16.66 9.39
CA ARG A 236 5.97 -17.53 10.17
C ARG A 236 6.48 -17.67 11.60
N ASP A 237 5.57 -17.62 12.57
CA ASP A 237 5.91 -18.03 13.93
C ASP A 237 6.00 -19.55 14.01
N ILE A 238 7.23 -20.06 14.04
CA ILE A 238 7.53 -21.48 14.06
C ILE A 238 7.07 -22.20 15.34
N PHE A 239 6.77 -21.47 16.41
CA PHE A 239 6.35 -22.05 17.69
C PHE A 239 4.83 -21.99 17.92
N ASP A 240 4.09 -21.27 17.09
CA ASP A 240 2.62 -21.20 17.17
C ASP A 240 1.94 -22.23 16.26
N GLN A 241 2.15 -23.50 16.59
CA GLN A 241 1.52 -24.63 15.89
C GLN A 241 -0.02 -24.67 16.02
N PRO A 242 -0.66 -24.29 17.15
CA PRO A 242 -2.11 -24.25 17.27
C PRO A 242 -2.77 -23.35 16.22
N ASN A 243 -2.16 -22.19 15.92
CA ASN A 243 -2.67 -21.23 14.92
C ASN A 243 -2.07 -21.44 13.52
N GLN A 244 -1.54 -22.63 13.21
CA GLN A 244 -1.01 -23.00 11.90
C GLN A 244 0.20 -22.17 11.43
N PHE A 245 1.08 -21.76 12.35
CA PHE A 245 2.29 -20.98 12.06
C PHE A 245 1.99 -19.66 11.32
N PRO A 246 1.26 -18.72 11.95
CA PRO A 246 0.82 -17.48 11.31
C PRO A 246 1.99 -16.59 10.91
N TYR A 247 1.79 -15.76 9.88
CA TYR A 247 2.76 -14.73 9.48
C TYR A 247 2.73 -13.55 10.46
N ILE A 248 3.87 -13.25 11.07
CA ILE A 248 4.01 -12.17 12.05
C ILE A 248 5.10 -11.18 11.61
N GLN A 249 5.06 -9.99 12.21
CA GLN A 249 6.20 -9.10 12.22
C GLN A 249 7.34 -9.78 13.00
N PRO A 250 8.58 -9.80 12.47
CA PRO A 250 9.73 -10.31 13.20
C PRO A 250 10.02 -9.45 14.44
N ASP A 251 10.25 -10.10 15.57
CA ASP A 251 10.76 -9.46 16.78
C ASP A 251 12.25 -9.76 16.94
N PHE A 252 13.10 -8.75 16.78
CA PHE A 252 14.56 -8.90 16.93
C PHE A 252 15.02 -9.01 18.39
N ASN A 253 14.11 -9.11 19.37
CA ASN A 253 14.46 -9.60 20.71
C ASN A 253 14.46 -11.13 20.79
N ARG A 254 13.80 -11.82 19.84
CA ARG A 254 13.78 -13.28 19.72
C ARG A 254 15.01 -13.74 18.90
N GLU A 255 15.78 -14.69 19.42
CA GLU A 255 17.01 -15.15 18.74
C GLU A 255 16.72 -15.89 17.44
N GLU A 256 15.57 -16.56 17.36
CA GLU A 256 15.10 -17.34 16.22
C GLU A 256 14.63 -16.47 15.05
N LEU A 257 14.36 -15.17 15.28
CA LEU A 257 13.88 -14.22 14.24
C LEU A 257 14.96 -13.22 13.81
N GLN A 258 16.21 -13.37 14.26
CA GLN A 258 17.31 -12.48 13.90
C GLN A 258 17.56 -12.45 12.39
N MET A 259 17.81 -11.24 11.86
CA MET A 259 17.96 -11.02 10.41
C MET A 259 19.12 -11.83 9.79
N TYR A 260 20.22 -12.03 10.53
CA TYR A 260 21.37 -12.81 10.03
C TYR A 260 21.01 -14.22 9.60
N ARG A 261 19.90 -14.79 10.10
CA ARG A 261 19.43 -16.13 9.73
C ARG A 261 18.96 -16.21 8.29
N PHE A 262 18.56 -15.07 7.74
CA PHE A 262 17.99 -14.91 6.40
C PHE A 262 18.97 -14.32 5.39
N LEU A 263 20.09 -13.72 5.85
CA LEU A 263 21.09 -13.05 5.00
C LEU A 263 22.23 -13.97 4.52
N GLN A 264 22.18 -15.26 4.83
CA GLN A 264 23.17 -16.23 4.39
C GLN A 264 22.57 -17.63 4.23
N SER A 265 23.23 -18.46 3.42
CA SER A 265 22.86 -19.87 3.28
C SER A 265 22.89 -20.57 4.66
N PRO A 266 21.90 -21.43 4.98
CA PRO A 266 21.84 -22.11 6.28
C PRO A 266 23.12 -22.95 6.49
N PRO A 267 23.89 -22.68 7.56
CA PRO A 267 25.20 -23.33 7.76
C PRO A 267 25.09 -24.77 8.27
N SER A 268 23.91 -25.17 8.75
CA SER A 268 23.63 -26.50 9.29
C SER A 268 22.13 -26.79 9.16
N ILE A 269 21.76 -28.07 9.25
CA ILE A 269 20.35 -28.50 9.40
C ILE A 269 19.81 -28.07 10.77
N TYR A 270 20.68 -28.02 11.79
CA TYR A 270 20.33 -27.53 13.12
C TYR A 270 20.55 -26.02 13.18
N LEU A 271 19.48 -25.25 13.36
CA LEU A 271 19.53 -23.79 13.26
C LEU A 271 19.92 -23.11 14.58
N ASP A 272 20.64 -23.79 15.47
CA ASP A 272 21.14 -23.16 16.70
C ASP A 272 22.02 -21.96 16.40
N ALA A 273 21.92 -20.90 17.21
CA ALA A 273 22.69 -19.68 17.01
C ALA A 273 24.22 -19.92 17.04
N ALA A 274 24.69 -21.00 17.65
CA ALA A 274 26.10 -21.39 17.67
C ALA A 274 26.63 -21.83 16.29
N ASN A 275 25.76 -22.35 15.41
CA ASN A 275 26.15 -22.81 14.07
C ASN A 275 26.29 -21.66 13.06
N TYR A 276 25.80 -20.47 13.41
CA TYR A 276 25.93 -19.26 12.58
C TYR A 276 27.23 -18.54 12.92
N GLY A 277 28.23 -18.68 12.04
CA GLY A 277 29.53 -18.01 12.19
C GLY A 277 29.46 -16.49 12.01
N ASN A 278 28.67 -16.02 11.04
CA ASN A 278 28.37 -14.61 10.87
C ASN A 278 26.95 -14.30 11.40
N LYS A 279 26.87 -13.32 12.31
CA LYS A 279 25.65 -12.86 12.98
C LYS A 279 25.32 -11.40 12.67
N THR A 280 25.80 -10.87 11.55
CA THR A 280 25.49 -9.50 11.15
C THR A 280 24.02 -9.38 10.73
N ASN A 281 23.32 -8.42 11.33
CA ASN A 281 21.95 -8.05 10.93
C ASN A 281 21.93 -6.92 9.89
N VAL A 282 23.11 -6.47 9.44
CA VAL A 282 23.26 -5.39 8.44
C VAL A 282 23.25 -6.00 7.04
N TRP A 283 22.38 -5.49 6.16
CA TRP A 283 22.51 -5.70 4.72
C TRP A 283 22.89 -4.40 4.01
N ASN A 284 23.70 -4.53 2.96
CA ASN A 284 24.12 -3.39 2.16
C ASN A 284 22.99 -2.96 1.21
N ALA A 285 22.29 -1.90 1.57
CA ALA A 285 21.15 -1.38 0.81
C ALA A 285 21.54 -0.41 -0.33
N ASP A 286 22.81 0.00 -0.44
CA ASP A 286 23.33 1.04 -1.38
C ASP A 286 22.35 2.19 -1.66
N ILE A 287 21.89 2.88 -0.62
CA ILE A 287 20.85 3.91 -0.75
C ILE A 287 21.41 5.16 -1.44
N HIS A 288 20.81 5.52 -2.57
CA HIS A 288 21.17 6.73 -3.33
C HIS A 288 19.97 7.27 -4.12
N LEU A 289 20.07 8.52 -4.59
CA LEU A 289 19.11 9.06 -5.56
C LEU A 289 19.68 9.00 -6.97
N ILE A 290 18.81 8.76 -7.95
CA ILE A 290 19.09 9.01 -9.36
C ILE A 290 18.12 10.08 -9.83
N SER A 291 18.65 11.20 -10.30
CA SER A 291 17.84 12.32 -10.79
C SER A 291 18.19 12.69 -12.22
N THR A 292 17.18 13.01 -13.02
CA THR A 292 17.33 13.59 -14.35
C THR A 292 17.46 15.11 -14.22
N TYR A 293 18.54 15.65 -14.78
CA TYR A 293 18.80 17.08 -14.88
C TYR A 293 18.60 17.54 -16.31
N CYS A 294 18.02 18.73 -16.48
CA CYS A 294 17.83 19.36 -17.79
C CYS A 294 18.74 20.58 -17.91
N PHE A 295 19.58 20.54 -18.94
CA PHE A 295 20.51 21.59 -19.34
C PHE A 295 19.83 22.51 -20.32
N LEU A 296 19.75 23.79 -19.98
CA LEU A 296 19.16 24.81 -20.83
C LEU A 296 20.25 25.51 -21.65
N SER A 297 19.84 26.10 -22.78
CA SER A 297 20.71 27.02 -23.51
C SER A 297 21.06 28.24 -22.64
N LYS A 298 22.23 28.86 -22.87
CA LYS A 298 22.70 29.98 -22.05
C LYS A 298 21.70 31.13 -21.97
N ASP A 299 21.08 31.48 -23.10
CA ASP A 299 20.13 32.59 -23.18
C ASP A 299 18.85 32.30 -22.40
N GLU A 300 18.37 31.05 -22.48
CA GLU A 300 17.19 30.60 -21.74
C GLU A 300 17.47 30.50 -20.24
N ALA A 301 18.63 29.95 -19.85
CA ALA A 301 19.07 29.89 -18.46
C ALA A 301 19.14 31.28 -17.82
N GLN A 302 19.69 32.27 -18.53
CA GLN A 302 19.72 33.66 -18.08
C GLN A 302 18.32 34.26 -17.94
N LEU A 303 17.42 33.97 -18.89
CA LEU A 303 16.04 34.45 -18.84
C LEU A 303 15.25 33.81 -17.68
N PHE A 304 15.44 32.51 -17.44
CA PHE A 304 14.85 31.80 -16.30
C PHE A 304 15.35 32.36 -14.96
N ALA A 305 16.66 32.62 -14.84
CA ALA A 305 17.25 33.19 -13.63
C ALA A 305 16.81 34.65 -13.37
N ALA A 306 16.55 35.42 -14.44
CA ALA A 306 16.18 36.83 -14.33
C ALA A 306 14.69 37.06 -14.04
N LYS A 307 13.82 36.11 -14.39
CA LYS A 307 12.37 36.21 -14.21
C LYS A 307 11.90 35.40 -13.01
N ASP A 308 10.95 35.96 -12.27
CA ASP A 308 10.26 35.25 -11.21
C ASP A 308 9.48 34.06 -11.78
N GLN A 309 9.62 32.89 -11.14
CA GLN A 309 8.90 31.68 -11.51
C GLN A 309 7.84 31.38 -10.45
N ILE A 310 6.62 31.10 -10.88
CA ILE A 310 5.49 30.80 -10.01
C ILE A 310 4.82 29.52 -10.49
N TYR A 311 4.77 28.52 -9.62
CA TYR A 311 4.12 27.23 -9.89
C TYR A 311 2.96 27.02 -8.95
N LEU A 312 1.86 26.50 -9.50
CA LEU A 312 0.78 25.96 -8.71
C LEU A 312 1.10 24.50 -8.37
N VAL A 313 1.19 24.18 -7.09
CA VAL A 313 1.56 22.85 -6.59
C VAL A 313 0.47 22.28 -5.70
N LYS A 314 0.38 20.95 -5.64
CA LYS A 314 -0.47 20.25 -4.69
C LYS A 314 0.34 19.90 -3.45
N ASP A 315 0.01 20.51 -2.33
CA ASP A 315 0.51 20.10 -1.02
C ASP A 315 -0.36 18.98 -0.45
N VAL A 316 0.27 18.02 0.21
CA VAL A 316 -0.37 16.79 0.71
C VAL A 316 -0.31 16.80 2.22
N ILE A 317 -1.45 16.71 2.90
CA ILE A 317 -1.54 16.58 4.36
C ILE A 317 -2.09 15.20 4.72
N ARG A 318 -1.49 14.57 5.73
CA ARG A 318 -1.96 13.31 6.32
C ARG A 318 -2.61 13.60 7.68
N TYR A 319 -3.79 13.03 7.91
CA TYR A 319 -4.48 12.99 9.20
C TYR A 319 -4.69 11.53 9.61
N ASP A 320 -4.36 11.20 10.86
CA ASP A 320 -4.54 9.84 11.40
C ASP A 320 -5.51 9.88 12.58
N PHE A 321 -6.50 8.99 12.56
CA PHE A 321 -7.50 8.84 13.61
C PHE A 321 -7.54 7.41 14.10
N GLN A 322 -7.40 7.23 15.41
CA GLN A 322 -7.29 5.91 16.03
C GLN A 322 -8.63 5.47 16.63
N ASN A 323 -8.86 4.15 16.66
CA ASN A 323 -10.02 3.53 17.31
C ASN A 323 -11.38 4.11 16.83
N ILE A 324 -11.63 3.99 15.53
CA ILE A 324 -12.90 4.31 14.86
C ILE A 324 -13.68 3.01 14.69
N THR A 325 -14.63 2.75 15.60
CA THR A 325 -15.47 1.55 15.57
C THR A 325 -16.93 1.95 15.74
N GLY A 326 -17.82 1.37 14.93
CA GLY A 326 -19.24 1.71 14.91
C GLY A 326 -19.49 3.06 14.23
N SER A 327 -20.48 3.82 14.71
CA SER A 327 -20.81 5.15 14.19
C SER A 327 -20.07 6.23 14.99
N LYS A 328 -19.21 7.00 14.32
CA LYS A 328 -18.39 8.04 14.97
C LYS A 328 -18.23 9.25 14.04
N ARG A 329 -18.25 10.44 14.65
CA ARG A 329 -17.90 11.70 13.97
C ARG A 329 -16.46 12.05 14.24
N VAL A 330 -15.71 12.32 13.18
CA VAL A 330 -14.28 12.59 13.21
C VAL A 330 -14.04 14.00 12.71
N LYS A 331 -13.40 14.83 13.53
CA LYS A 331 -13.12 16.23 13.19
C LYS A 331 -11.81 16.35 12.41
N LEU A 332 -11.86 16.96 11.22
CA LEU A 332 -10.70 17.30 10.40
C LEU A 332 -10.28 18.75 10.64
N THR A 333 -8.97 18.98 10.83
CA THR A 333 -8.38 20.33 10.92
C THR A 333 -7.85 20.79 9.56
N SER A 334 -8.74 20.78 8.56
CA SER A 334 -8.42 21.13 7.18
C SER A 334 -8.46 22.65 6.93
N ASN A 335 -7.62 23.14 6.03
CA ASN A 335 -7.52 24.54 5.63
C ASN A 335 -7.05 24.69 4.17
N GLY A 336 -7.27 25.88 3.60
CA GLY A 336 -6.85 26.20 2.23
C GLY A 336 -7.79 25.67 1.15
N MET A 337 -7.27 25.61 -0.08
CA MET A 337 -8.03 25.19 -1.27
C MET A 337 -7.86 23.70 -1.51
N VAL A 338 -8.78 22.89 -0.97
CA VAL A 338 -8.72 21.43 -1.03
C VAL A 338 -9.31 20.91 -2.35
N SER A 339 -8.56 20.07 -3.06
CA SER A 339 -8.99 19.46 -4.33
C SER A 339 -9.59 18.07 -4.14
N SER A 340 -8.99 17.24 -3.29
CA SER A 340 -9.44 15.86 -3.11
C SER A 340 -9.06 15.32 -1.73
N TRP A 341 -9.84 14.33 -1.29
CA TRP A 341 -9.53 13.47 -0.16
C TRP A 341 -9.38 12.03 -0.63
N MET A 342 -8.37 11.37 -0.10
CA MET A 342 -8.15 9.95 -0.27
C MET A 342 -7.98 9.35 1.11
N PHE A 343 -8.66 8.25 1.41
CA PHE A 343 -8.64 7.70 2.75
C PHE A 343 -8.86 6.20 2.74
N TYR A 344 -8.39 5.54 3.77
CA TYR A 344 -8.62 4.13 3.98
C TYR A 344 -8.80 3.87 5.47
N LEU A 345 -9.43 2.73 5.79
CA LEU A 345 -9.42 2.19 7.14
C LEU A 345 -8.54 0.95 7.20
N GLN A 346 -7.88 0.75 8.33
CA GLN A 346 -7.06 -0.42 8.61
C GLN A 346 -7.35 -0.93 10.01
N ARG A 347 -7.14 -2.22 10.23
CA ARG A 347 -7.12 -2.77 11.58
C ARG A 347 -5.96 -2.16 12.37
N ASN A 348 -6.17 -1.91 13.65
CA ASN A 348 -5.14 -1.39 14.55
C ASN A 348 -4.00 -2.39 14.83
N ASP A 349 -4.23 -3.69 14.58
CA ASP A 349 -3.26 -4.78 14.71
C ASP A 349 -2.37 -5.01 13.47
N VAL A 350 -2.47 -4.12 12.46
CA VAL A 350 -1.74 -4.24 11.19
C VAL A 350 -0.22 -4.25 11.37
N ASN A 351 0.28 -3.53 12.37
CA ASN A 351 1.69 -3.41 12.70
C ASN A 351 2.29 -4.74 13.20
N MET A 352 1.52 -5.53 13.96
CA MET A 352 1.97 -6.83 14.47
C MET A 352 2.19 -7.87 13.37
N ARG A 353 1.72 -7.58 12.15
CA ARG A 353 1.72 -8.51 11.00
C ARG A 353 2.36 -7.88 9.76
N ASN A 354 2.83 -6.63 9.81
CA ASN A 354 3.37 -5.89 8.67
C ASN A 354 2.48 -5.86 7.41
N GLU A 355 1.15 -5.84 7.59
CA GLU A 355 0.18 -5.81 6.48
C GLU A 355 -0.18 -4.38 6.04
N TRP A 356 0.84 -3.53 5.83
CA TRP A 356 0.68 -2.07 5.66
C TRP A 356 -0.22 -1.65 4.49
N SER A 357 -0.33 -2.46 3.44
CA SER A 357 -1.21 -2.19 2.28
C SER A 357 -2.51 -3.00 2.30
N ASN A 358 -2.86 -3.62 3.43
CA ASN A 358 -4.16 -4.26 3.62
C ASN A 358 -5.15 -3.24 4.20
N TYR A 359 -6.16 -2.88 3.40
CA TYR A 359 -7.23 -1.95 3.77
C TYR A 359 -8.56 -2.68 4.04
N THR A 360 -8.51 -3.99 4.25
CA THR A 360 -9.67 -4.84 4.49
C THR A 360 -9.77 -5.27 5.95
N ASN A 361 -10.95 -5.73 6.33
CA ASN A 361 -11.22 -6.27 7.66
C ASN A 361 -10.59 -7.65 7.89
N TRP A 362 -10.20 -8.35 6.81
CA TRP A 362 -9.49 -9.60 6.94
C TRP A 362 -8.07 -9.35 7.45
N PRO A 363 -7.56 -10.18 8.38
CA PRO A 363 -6.21 -10.02 8.88
C PRO A 363 -5.24 -10.14 7.71
N TYR A 364 -5.31 -11.24 6.96
CA TYR A 364 -4.53 -11.46 5.75
C TYR A 364 -5.43 -11.33 4.51
N ARG A 365 -4.86 -11.29 3.30
CA ARG A 365 -5.61 -11.16 2.03
C ARG A 365 -6.46 -12.39 1.65
N MET A 366 -6.77 -13.23 2.63
CA MET A 366 -7.59 -14.42 2.54
C MET A 366 -8.68 -14.37 3.61
N PRO A 367 -9.87 -14.94 3.36
CA PRO A 367 -10.93 -14.97 4.36
C PRO A 367 -10.45 -15.74 5.61
N PRO A 368 -10.71 -15.23 6.84
CA PRO A 368 -10.34 -15.89 8.09
C PRO A 368 -10.85 -17.33 8.19
N SER A 369 -12.11 -17.55 7.84
CA SER A 369 -12.70 -18.89 7.71
C SER A 369 -12.90 -19.17 6.22
N ASN A 370 -12.15 -20.13 5.71
CA ASN A 370 -12.25 -20.56 4.32
C ASN A 370 -12.99 -21.91 4.24
N ILE A 371 -12.87 -22.58 3.10
CA ILE A 371 -13.41 -23.92 2.89
C ILE A 371 -12.76 -24.96 3.82
N ASP A 372 -13.54 -25.94 4.25
CA ASP A 372 -13.08 -27.14 4.95
C ASP A 372 -13.45 -28.40 4.15
N ASN A 373 -12.84 -29.53 4.48
CA ASN A 373 -13.20 -30.83 3.92
C ASN A 373 -14.68 -31.08 4.15
N ALA A 374 -15.37 -31.55 3.12
CA ALA A 374 -16.76 -31.94 3.24
C ALA A 374 -16.97 -32.89 4.46
N PRO A 375 -18.15 -32.87 5.09
CA PRO A 375 -18.40 -33.73 6.23
C PRO A 375 -18.39 -35.20 5.80
N ALA A 376 -17.76 -36.05 6.62
CA ALA A 376 -17.67 -37.49 6.37
C ALA A 376 -19.01 -38.22 6.54
N THR A 377 -19.94 -37.62 7.28
CA THR A 377 -21.29 -38.13 7.53
C THR A 377 -22.30 -37.00 7.39
N LEU A 378 -23.56 -37.34 7.22
CA LEU A 378 -24.65 -36.37 7.17
C LEU A 378 -24.85 -35.71 8.54
N PRO A 379 -25.22 -34.42 8.60
CA PRO A 379 -25.52 -33.75 9.86
C PRO A 379 -26.67 -34.44 10.61
N ALA A 380 -26.45 -34.81 11.87
CA ALA A 380 -27.45 -35.52 12.69
C ALA A 380 -28.75 -34.71 12.93
N ASN A 381 -28.68 -33.39 12.79
CA ASN A 381 -29.80 -32.46 13.01
C ASN A 381 -30.45 -31.98 11.71
N ASP A 382 -30.18 -32.62 10.58
CA ASP A 382 -30.79 -32.27 9.30
C ASP A 382 -32.32 -32.54 9.34
N PRO A 383 -33.19 -31.52 9.18
CA PRO A 383 -34.64 -31.72 9.15
C PRO A 383 -35.10 -32.60 7.98
N GLY A 384 -34.28 -32.76 6.93
CA GLY A 384 -34.52 -33.69 5.83
C GLY A 384 -34.27 -35.15 6.18
N ALA A 385 -33.42 -35.45 7.18
CA ALA A 385 -33.06 -36.82 7.56
C ALA A 385 -34.23 -37.61 8.18
N ALA A 386 -35.25 -36.94 8.70
CA ALA A 386 -36.45 -37.57 9.28
C ALA A 386 -37.46 -38.06 8.23
N ASN A 387 -37.35 -37.63 6.97
CA ASN A 387 -38.35 -37.86 5.91
C ASN A 387 -37.83 -38.66 4.71
N THR A 388 -36.68 -39.32 4.82
CA THR A 388 -36.07 -40.08 3.72
C THR A 388 -36.05 -41.58 3.98
N THR A 389 -36.45 -42.38 2.99
CA THR A 389 -36.15 -43.83 2.94
C THR A 389 -34.71 -44.11 2.48
N SER A 390 -33.94 -43.10 2.04
CA SER A 390 -32.46 -43.03 1.99
C SER A 390 -31.94 -41.77 1.25
N ILE A 391 -30.64 -41.45 1.32
CA ILE A 391 -29.91 -40.67 0.28
C ILE A 391 -29.40 -41.60 -0.84
N TYR A 392 -29.31 -42.91 -0.58
CA TYR A 392 -29.34 -43.98 -1.58
C TYR A 392 -29.84 -45.29 -0.94
N THR A 393 -30.76 -46.00 -1.60
CA THR A 393 -31.21 -47.35 -1.22
C THR A 393 -30.44 -48.34 -2.08
N ASN A 394 -29.79 -49.35 -1.50
CA ASN A 394 -29.72 -50.68 -2.10
C ASN A 394 -29.37 -51.73 -1.04
N ASP A 395 -30.09 -52.86 -1.12
CA ASP A 395 -30.15 -54.02 -0.22
C ASP A 395 -28.84 -54.80 0.01
N THR A 396 -27.68 -54.17 -0.13
CA THR A 396 -26.39 -54.73 0.30
C THR A 396 -25.96 -54.07 1.60
N PRO A 397 -25.58 -54.84 2.64
CA PRO A 397 -25.12 -54.26 3.90
C PRO A 397 -23.89 -53.42 3.61
N LEU A 398 -24.04 -52.09 3.76
CA LEU A 398 -22.92 -51.17 3.72
C LEU A 398 -21.92 -51.64 4.78
N PRO A 399 -20.66 -51.96 4.41
CA PRO A 399 -19.62 -52.08 5.43
C PRO A 399 -19.59 -50.75 6.21
N ASP A 400 -19.18 -50.77 7.48
CA ASP A 400 -19.07 -49.65 8.45
C ASP A 400 -18.34 -48.37 7.93
N LYS A 401 -18.74 -47.83 6.78
CA LYS A 401 -18.11 -46.77 6.02
C LYS A 401 -18.92 -45.50 6.19
N LEU A 402 -18.20 -44.44 6.54
CA LEU A 402 -18.70 -43.08 6.65
C LEU A 402 -19.16 -42.61 5.25
N VAL A 403 -20.43 -42.82 4.88
CA VAL A 403 -21.00 -42.30 3.63
C VAL A 403 -21.49 -40.88 3.88
N GLY A 404 -20.96 -39.94 3.09
CA GLY A 404 -21.29 -38.52 3.20
C GLY A 404 -20.62 -37.74 2.06
N PRO A 405 -20.83 -36.43 1.93
CA PRO A 405 -20.28 -35.65 0.82
C PRO A 405 -18.76 -35.76 0.65
N ARG A 406 -18.00 -36.16 1.68
CA ARG A 406 -16.56 -36.47 1.59
C ARG A 406 -16.22 -37.84 1.00
N PHE A 407 -17.07 -38.84 1.21
CA PHE A 407 -16.78 -40.22 0.84
C PHE A 407 -17.97 -40.79 0.08
N ASP A 408 -17.72 -41.17 -1.18
CA ASP A 408 -18.71 -41.87 -1.99
C ASP A 408 -19.00 -43.26 -1.41
N ILE A 409 -20.03 -43.93 -1.93
CA ILE A 409 -20.50 -45.25 -1.48
C ILE A 409 -19.40 -46.32 -1.53
N ASP A 410 -18.46 -46.20 -2.47
CA ASP A 410 -17.32 -47.09 -2.60
C ASP A 410 -16.24 -46.86 -1.52
N GLY A 411 -16.37 -45.78 -0.74
CA GLY A 411 -15.41 -45.31 0.26
C GLY A 411 -14.30 -44.42 -0.34
N GLN A 412 -14.42 -44.03 -1.60
CA GLN A 412 -13.48 -43.12 -2.27
C GLN A 412 -13.73 -41.70 -1.80
N ASN A 413 -12.64 -40.96 -1.55
CA ASN A 413 -12.73 -39.54 -1.22
C ASN A 413 -13.16 -38.76 -2.47
N THR A 414 -14.25 -38.00 -2.37
CA THR A 414 -14.80 -37.20 -3.48
C THR A 414 -13.94 -35.98 -3.82
N GLY A 415 -13.07 -35.56 -2.90
CA GLY A 415 -12.30 -34.32 -3.02
C GLY A 415 -13.17 -33.07 -2.89
N PHE A 416 -14.38 -33.18 -2.37
CA PHE A 416 -15.27 -32.05 -2.16
C PHE A 416 -14.95 -31.28 -0.88
N PHE A 417 -15.17 -29.97 -0.95
CA PHE A 417 -14.99 -29.01 0.13
C PHE A 417 -16.30 -28.23 0.32
N TYR A 418 -16.52 -27.69 1.52
CA TYR A 418 -17.68 -26.86 1.83
C TYR A 418 -17.25 -25.58 2.57
N THR A 419 -18.07 -24.54 2.53
CA THR A 419 -17.72 -23.19 3.00
C THR A 419 -17.75 -22.99 4.51
N GLY A 420 -18.05 -24.04 5.31
CA GLY A 420 -18.15 -23.92 6.76
C GLY A 420 -19.42 -23.21 7.26
N ILE A 421 -19.38 -22.81 8.54
CA ILE A 421 -20.42 -22.02 9.22
C ILE A 421 -20.26 -20.54 8.84
N PHE A 422 -21.35 -19.76 8.88
CA PHE A 422 -21.28 -18.31 8.66
C PHE A 422 -20.45 -17.63 9.74
N GLU A 423 -19.36 -16.99 9.34
CA GLU A 423 -18.47 -16.25 10.22
C GLU A 423 -18.54 -14.75 9.98
N VAL A 424 -18.83 -14.01 11.06
CA VAL A 424 -18.88 -12.54 11.09
C VAL A 424 -17.53 -11.94 10.65
N ALA A 425 -16.42 -12.61 10.99
CA ALA A 425 -15.07 -12.21 10.61
C ALA A 425 -14.82 -12.23 9.08
N ASN A 426 -15.62 -12.97 8.30
CA ASN A 426 -15.47 -13.04 6.84
C ASN A 426 -15.98 -11.77 6.12
N GLN A 427 -16.60 -10.81 6.81
CA GLN A 427 -16.91 -9.52 6.21
C GLN A 427 -15.62 -8.82 5.77
N LYS A 428 -15.47 -8.49 4.48
CA LYS A 428 -14.24 -7.89 3.91
C LYS A 428 -14.14 -6.37 4.13
N ASN A 429 -15.24 -5.65 3.91
CA ASN A 429 -15.23 -4.17 3.92
C ASN A 429 -15.34 -3.62 5.35
N ILE A 430 -14.48 -2.65 5.67
CA ILE A 430 -14.49 -1.97 6.98
C ILE A 430 -15.53 -0.84 6.98
N LEU A 431 -15.51 0.03 5.96
CA LEU A 431 -16.46 1.13 5.84
C LEU A 431 -17.83 0.61 5.39
N LEU A 432 -18.90 1.03 6.07
CA LEU A 432 -20.28 0.77 5.64
C LEU A 432 -20.88 2.02 4.99
N SER A 433 -20.78 3.16 5.67
CA SER A 433 -21.23 4.45 5.14
C SER A 433 -20.39 5.62 5.65
N MET A 434 -20.38 6.71 4.88
CA MET A 434 -19.76 7.98 5.26
C MET A 434 -20.62 9.16 4.82
N GLY A 435 -20.75 10.17 5.69
CA GLY A 435 -21.27 11.50 5.37
C GLY A 435 -20.23 12.59 5.67
N ILE A 436 -20.38 13.75 5.03
CA ILE A 436 -19.48 14.89 5.19
C ILE A 436 -20.30 16.08 5.69
N LEU A 437 -19.90 16.62 6.84
CA LEU A 437 -20.55 17.77 7.46
C LEU A 437 -19.60 18.98 7.51
N LEU A 438 -20.13 20.14 7.16
CA LEU A 438 -19.44 21.43 7.22
C LEU A 438 -20.28 22.38 8.09
N ASN A 439 -19.72 22.85 9.21
CA ASN A 439 -20.41 23.65 10.23
C ASN A 439 -21.73 23.03 10.74
N GLY A 440 -21.84 21.69 10.74
CA GLY A 440 -23.02 20.96 11.19
C GLY A 440 -24.09 20.74 10.11
N GLU A 441 -23.93 21.29 8.91
CA GLU A 441 -24.79 21.02 7.76
C GLU A 441 -24.17 19.92 6.87
N TYR A 442 -25.02 19.06 6.29
CA TYR A 442 -24.57 18.04 5.36
C TYR A 442 -24.13 18.66 4.05
N ARG A 443 -22.82 18.57 3.76
CA ARG A 443 -22.29 18.80 2.42
C ARG A 443 -22.52 17.57 1.54
N GLU A 444 -22.33 16.38 2.11
CA GLU A 444 -22.63 15.11 1.49
C GLU A 444 -23.40 14.26 2.49
N ASN A 445 -24.57 13.77 2.10
CA ASN A 445 -25.37 12.91 2.96
C ASN A 445 -24.60 11.60 3.25
N SER A 446 -25.03 10.84 4.26
CA SER A 446 -24.44 9.53 4.51
C SER A 446 -24.70 8.59 3.33
N LEU A 447 -23.64 8.25 2.61
CA LEU A 447 -23.64 7.38 1.43
C LEU A 447 -22.90 6.08 1.73
N THR A 448 -23.26 5.00 1.04
CA THR A 448 -22.64 3.68 1.24
C THR A 448 -21.21 3.65 0.70
N HIS A 449 -20.37 2.76 1.23
CA HIS A 449 -18.95 2.67 0.85
C HIS A 449 -18.72 2.53 -0.66
N GLY A 450 -19.62 1.85 -1.39
CA GLY A 450 -19.50 1.62 -2.82
C GLY A 450 -19.49 2.90 -3.67
N ILE A 451 -20.01 4.02 -3.14
CA ILE A 451 -19.94 5.31 -3.83
C ILE A 451 -18.51 5.85 -3.83
N PHE A 452 -17.84 5.81 -2.68
CA PHE A 452 -16.45 6.27 -2.53
C PHE A 452 -15.44 5.27 -3.09
N ASP A 453 -15.81 3.98 -3.17
CA ASP A 453 -14.94 2.92 -3.67
C ASP A 453 -15.03 2.74 -5.19
N TYR A 454 -16.22 2.93 -5.79
CA TYR A 454 -16.44 2.65 -7.21
C TYR A 454 -16.86 3.88 -8.01
N VAL A 455 -17.90 4.61 -7.57
CA VAL A 455 -18.53 5.68 -8.36
C VAL A 455 -17.60 6.89 -8.51
N GLU A 456 -16.99 7.33 -7.41
CA GLU A 456 -16.03 8.43 -7.39
C GLU A 456 -14.80 8.11 -8.24
N LYS A 457 -14.29 6.88 -8.12
CA LYS A 457 -13.13 6.43 -8.91
C LYS A 457 -13.45 6.40 -10.41
N TYR A 458 -14.58 5.80 -10.78
CA TYR A 458 -14.98 5.64 -12.18
C TYR A 458 -15.11 6.98 -12.91
N THR A 459 -15.58 8.02 -12.22
CA THR A 459 -15.91 9.31 -12.84
C THR A 459 -14.77 10.32 -12.83
N ARG A 460 -13.91 10.32 -11.80
CA ARG A 460 -12.92 11.39 -11.55
C ARG A 460 -11.47 10.95 -11.63
N THR A 461 -11.22 9.64 -11.62
CA THR A 461 -9.87 9.07 -11.56
C THR A 461 -9.59 8.24 -12.80
N HIS A 462 -8.31 8.02 -13.11
CA HIS A 462 -7.89 7.28 -14.31
C HIS A 462 -7.57 5.80 -14.00
N GLY A 463 -7.39 5.46 -12.73
CA GLY A 463 -6.96 4.14 -12.27
C GLY A 463 -8.08 3.32 -11.63
N CYS A 464 -7.78 2.05 -11.40
CA CYS A 464 -8.59 1.12 -10.62
C CYS A 464 -7.83 0.83 -9.31
N ALA A 465 -8.10 1.64 -8.29
CA ALA A 465 -7.45 1.51 -6.99
C ALA A 465 -7.93 0.27 -6.23
N LYS A 466 -7.04 -0.31 -5.40
CA LYS A 466 -7.35 -1.44 -4.50
C LYS A 466 -8.63 -1.22 -3.68
N ASP A 467 -9.33 -2.31 -3.39
CA ASP A 467 -10.47 -2.35 -2.47
C ASP A 467 -10.07 -1.77 -1.10
N GLY A 468 -10.94 -0.94 -0.53
CA GLY A 468 -10.72 -0.29 0.77
C GLY A 468 -9.92 1.01 0.71
N LEU A 469 -9.36 1.37 -0.46
CA LEU A 469 -8.87 2.74 -0.70
C LEU A 469 -10.01 3.58 -1.26
N TYR A 470 -10.57 4.47 -0.46
CA TYR A 470 -11.69 5.33 -0.81
C TYR A 470 -11.19 6.70 -1.29
N CYS A 471 -11.99 7.37 -2.14
CA CYS A 471 -11.74 8.75 -2.52
C CYS A 471 -13.01 9.60 -2.50
N TYR A 472 -12.83 10.90 -2.27
CA TYR A 472 -13.86 11.90 -2.43
C TYR A 472 -13.26 13.14 -3.11
N ASN A 473 -13.82 13.52 -4.25
CA ASN A 473 -13.21 14.53 -5.10
C ASN A 473 -14.06 15.81 -5.15
N PHE A 474 -13.43 16.96 -4.87
CA PHE A 474 -14.01 18.27 -5.15
C PHE A 474 -13.67 18.77 -6.56
N CYS A 475 -12.65 18.17 -7.18
CA CYS A 475 -12.20 18.42 -8.54
C CYS A 475 -12.88 17.52 -9.57
N LEU A 476 -12.88 17.93 -10.84
CA LEU A 476 -13.41 17.11 -11.95
C LEU A 476 -12.44 16.02 -12.42
N ASN A 477 -11.14 16.19 -12.19
CA ASN A 477 -10.08 15.25 -12.58
C ASN A 477 -8.94 15.25 -11.56
N THR A 478 -8.54 14.06 -11.10
CA THR A 478 -7.42 13.87 -10.15
C THR A 478 -6.06 13.68 -10.82
N ASN A 479 -6.00 13.50 -12.14
CA ASN A 479 -4.79 13.14 -12.88
C ASN A 479 -3.60 14.06 -12.53
N PRO A 480 -2.49 13.52 -12.00
CA PRO A 480 -1.33 14.30 -11.61
C PRO A 480 -0.50 14.84 -12.78
N LEU A 481 -0.73 14.34 -13.99
CA LEU A 481 -0.05 14.80 -15.21
C LEU A 481 -0.72 16.05 -15.81
N GLU A 482 -1.92 16.40 -15.33
CA GLU A 482 -2.63 17.60 -15.76
C GLU A 482 -2.35 18.77 -14.81
N TYR A 483 -1.72 19.82 -15.33
CA TYR A 483 -1.41 21.02 -14.54
C TYR A 483 -2.64 21.87 -14.19
N GLN A 484 -3.65 21.89 -15.07
CA GLN A 484 -4.79 22.79 -14.94
C GLN A 484 -5.73 22.35 -13.79
N PRO A 485 -6.03 23.24 -12.82
CA PRO A 485 -7.04 22.95 -11.80
C PRO A 485 -8.43 22.78 -12.37
N SER A 486 -9.18 21.84 -11.80
CA SER A 486 -10.52 21.47 -12.26
C SER A 486 -11.58 21.50 -11.14
N GLY A 487 -11.30 22.16 -10.02
CA GLY A 487 -12.21 22.34 -8.90
C GLY A 487 -11.51 22.19 -7.54
N ALA A 488 -11.94 22.99 -6.56
CA ALA A 488 -11.48 22.93 -5.19
C ALA A 488 -12.48 23.65 -4.28
N ILE A 489 -12.51 23.25 -3.00
CA ILE A 489 -13.30 23.91 -1.96
C ILE A 489 -12.38 24.66 -0.98
N ASN A 490 -12.79 25.86 -0.57
CA ASN A 490 -12.04 26.62 0.43
C ASN A 490 -12.42 26.17 1.85
N MET A 491 -11.63 25.29 2.44
CA MET A 491 -11.88 24.75 3.77
C MET A 491 -11.67 25.78 4.89
N SER A 492 -10.89 26.83 4.65
CA SER A 492 -10.69 27.91 5.63
C SER A 492 -11.97 28.71 5.97
N LYS A 493 -13.04 28.56 5.19
CA LYS A 493 -14.34 29.18 5.45
C LYS A 493 -15.18 28.43 6.49
N PHE A 494 -14.86 27.17 6.76
CA PHE A 494 -15.60 26.33 7.70
C PHE A 494 -14.82 26.22 9.01
N LYS A 495 -15.51 26.42 10.14
CA LYS A 495 -14.91 26.31 11.48
C LYS A 495 -14.88 24.87 11.97
N LEU A 496 -15.86 24.07 11.53
CA LEU A 496 -16.02 22.68 11.90
C LEU A 496 -16.19 21.85 10.62
N ILE A 497 -15.28 20.90 10.43
CA ILE A 497 -15.28 19.95 9.30
C ILE A 497 -15.29 18.56 9.93
N GLU A 498 -16.31 17.77 9.64
CA GLU A 498 -16.51 16.47 10.27
C GLU A 498 -16.83 15.40 9.22
N LEU A 499 -16.21 14.23 9.40
CA LEU A 499 -16.58 13.00 8.71
C LEU A 499 -17.45 12.15 9.64
N GLU A 500 -18.68 11.87 9.23
CA GLU A 500 -19.57 10.94 9.92
C GLU A 500 -19.37 9.56 9.33
N ILE A 501 -18.70 8.67 10.06
CA ILE A 501 -18.24 7.37 9.57
C ILE A 501 -18.96 6.27 10.33
N THR A 502 -19.50 5.30 9.60
CA THR A 502 -20.02 4.06 10.16
C THR A 502 -19.19 2.89 9.66
N THR A 503 -18.51 2.20 10.57
CA THR A 503 -17.72 1.01 10.28
C THR A 503 -18.48 -0.27 10.60
N TYR A 504 -18.01 -1.39 10.08
CA TYR A 504 -18.34 -2.70 10.59
C TYR A 504 -18.01 -2.80 12.08
N VAL A 505 -18.72 -3.65 12.81
CA VAL A 505 -18.44 -3.89 14.23
C VAL A 505 -17.68 -5.22 14.34
N PRO A 506 -16.41 -5.20 14.79
CA PRO A 506 -15.60 -6.39 14.93
C PRO A 506 -16.16 -7.34 16.00
N PRO A 507 -15.76 -8.63 15.99
CA PRO A 507 -16.18 -9.59 17.01
C PRO A 507 -15.76 -9.15 18.42
N PHE A 508 -16.58 -9.50 19.41
CA PHE A 508 -16.29 -9.26 20.81
C PHE A 508 -15.18 -10.19 21.29
N ASP A 509 -14.21 -9.65 22.02
CA ASP A 509 -13.15 -10.45 22.63
C ASP A 509 -13.69 -11.17 23.88
N ALA A 510 -14.34 -12.32 23.71
CA ALA A 510 -14.96 -13.06 24.81
C ALA A 510 -13.96 -13.50 25.91
N ALA A 511 -12.67 -13.61 25.58
CA ALA A 511 -11.63 -14.05 26.52
C ALA A 511 -11.15 -12.89 27.42
N ASN A 512 -10.77 -11.75 26.83
CA ASN A 512 -10.21 -10.62 27.57
C ASN A 512 -11.25 -9.57 28.01
N SER A 513 -12.46 -9.58 27.45
CA SER A 513 -13.58 -8.70 27.87
C SER A 513 -14.44 -9.31 28.98
N SER A 514 -14.06 -10.48 29.51
CA SER A 514 -14.77 -11.18 30.57
C SER A 514 -14.91 -10.30 31.83
N PHE A 515 -16.15 -10.17 32.32
CA PHE A 515 -16.47 -9.44 33.55
C PHE A 515 -16.16 -10.35 34.74
N ASN A 516 -14.92 -10.29 35.24
CA ASN A 516 -14.53 -11.11 36.38
C ASN A 516 -15.01 -10.46 37.68
N ILE A 517 -15.99 -11.11 38.30
CA ILE A 517 -16.50 -10.78 39.64
C ILE A 517 -15.60 -11.49 40.65
N ILE A 518 -14.86 -10.72 41.43
CA ILE A 518 -14.02 -11.25 42.52
C ILE A 518 -14.93 -11.37 43.74
N CYS A 519 -15.19 -12.61 44.17
CA CYS A 519 -15.99 -12.89 45.37
C CYS A 519 -15.10 -13.31 46.55
N ASP A 520 -15.58 -13.11 47.78
CA ASP A 520 -14.96 -13.67 48.99
C ASP A 520 -15.28 -15.16 49.15
N GLY A 521 -14.71 -15.78 50.19
CA GLY A 521 -14.92 -17.20 50.51
C GLY A 521 -16.38 -17.56 50.84
N ASP A 522 -17.26 -16.58 51.06
CA ASP A 522 -18.68 -16.75 51.34
C ASP A 522 -19.58 -16.38 50.14
N GLY A 523 -18.99 -16.08 48.98
CA GLY A 523 -19.69 -15.79 47.73
C GLY A 523 -20.18 -14.35 47.58
N ASN A 524 -19.77 -13.42 48.45
CA ASN A 524 -20.11 -12.00 48.34
C ASN A 524 -19.14 -11.28 47.40
N VAL A 525 -19.67 -10.39 46.56
CA VAL A 525 -18.88 -9.65 45.56
C VAL A 525 -18.00 -8.59 46.25
N ILE A 526 -16.67 -8.73 46.18
CA ILE A 526 -15.69 -7.80 46.76
C ILE A 526 -15.15 -6.81 45.72
N GLY A 527 -15.27 -7.11 44.43
CA GLY A 527 -14.82 -6.21 43.37
C GLY A 527 -15.10 -6.76 41.98
N THR A 528 -15.05 -5.90 40.98
CA THR A 528 -15.23 -6.28 39.57
C THR A 528 -14.00 -5.83 38.79
N ASN A 529 -13.35 -6.75 38.08
CA ASN A 529 -12.26 -6.45 37.18
C ASN A 529 -12.82 -6.40 35.75
N LYS A 530 -12.95 -5.20 35.20
CA LYS A 530 -13.36 -4.98 33.81
C LYS A 530 -12.27 -4.22 33.09
N GLN A 531 -11.55 -4.89 32.19
CA GLN A 531 -10.64 -4.24 31.25
C GLN A 531 -11.47 -3.54 30.15
N ASN A 532 -11.99 -2.34 30.46
CA ASN A 532 -12.87 -1.57 29.57
C ASN A 532 -12.21 -1.09 28.26
N TRP A 533 -10.90 -1.27 28.07
CA TRP A 533 -10.16 -0.67 26.95
C TRP A 533 -10.14 -1.54 25.67
N ARG A 534 -10.46 -2.84 25.77
CA ARG A 534 -10.49 -3.78 24.62
C ARG A 534 -11.79 -4.59 24.61
N LEU A 535 -12.88 -3.94 24.19
CA LEU A 535 -14.20 -4.57 24.04
C LEU A 535 -14.24 -5.54 22.84
N PHE A 536 -13.49 -5.22 21.80
CA PHE A 536 -13.40 -5.98 20.55
C PHE A 536 -11.99 -6.53 20.37
N GLU A 537 -11.85 -7.62 19.60
CA GLU A 537 -10.55 -8.23 19.31
C GLU A 537 -9.57 -7.24 18.67
N TYR A 538 -10.09 -6.37 17.81
CA TYR A 538 -9.38 -5.30 17.13
C TYR A 538 -10.29 -4.09 16.91
N ASN A 539 -9.70 -2.92 16.62
CA ASN A 539 -10.39 -1.70 16.22
C ASN A 539 -9.89 -1.23 14.85
N TYR A 540 -10.51 -0.21 14.27
CA TYR A 540 -10.02 0.40 13.03
C TYR A 540 -9.37 1.76 13.25
N ASN A 541 -8.39 2.05 12.40
CA ASN A 541 -7.74 3.34 12.27
C ASN A 541 -8.08 3.92 10.90
N LEU A 542 -8.39 5.21 10.86
CA LEU A 542 -8.66 5.96 9.63
C LEU A 542 -7.46 6.83 9.30
N THR A 543 -6.92 6.68 8.10
CA THR A 543 -5.91 7.60 7.55
C THR A 543 -6.56 8.39 6.41
N VAL A 544 -6.45 9.72 6.46
CA VAL A 544 -6.94 10.63 5.43
C VAL A 544 -5.77 11.41 4.85
N PHE A 545 -5.60 11.34 3.54
CA PHE A 545 -4.74 12.19 2.74
C PHE A 545 -5.57 13.29 2.08
N GLU A 546 -5.14 14.52 2.28
CA GLU A 546 -5.75 15.71 1.73
C GLU A 546 -4.79 16.37 0.75
N GLU A 547 -5.25 16.55 -0.49
CA GLU A 547 -4.54 17.34 -1.50
C GLU A 547 -5.13 18.75 -1.54
N ARG A 548 -4.28 19.75 -1.36
CA ARG A 548 -4.68 21.16 -1.46
C ARG A 548 -3.73 21.94 -2.37
N TYR A 549 -4.26 22.92 -3.08
CA TYR A 549 -3.47 23.80 -3.91
C TYR A 549 -2.70 24.82 -3.07
N ASN A 550 -1.45 25.05 -3.44
CA ASN A 550 -0.61 26.11 -2.91
C ASN A 550 0.26 26.68 -4.04
N ILE A 551 0.81 27.87 -3.83
CA ILE A 551 1.66 28.55 -4.80
C ILE A 551 3.11 28.49 -4.31
N LEU A 552 3.98 27.96 -5.16
CA LEU A 552 5.42 27.95 -4.99
C LEU A 552 6.03 29.07 -5.84
N SER A 553 6.80 29.95 -5.23
CA SER A 553 7.43 31.10 -5.89
C SER A 553 8.95 31.05 -5.76
N PHE A 554 9.63 31.40 -6.86
CA PHE A 554 11.07 31.59 -6.92
C PHE A 554 11.34 33.04 -7.27
N ILE A 555 11.80 33.81 -6.29
CA ILE A 555 11.97 35.27 -6.41
C ILE A 555 13.33 35.63 -5.80
N SER A 556 14.12 36.40 -6.55
CA SER A 556 15.40 36.97 -6.06
C SER A 556 16.38 35.94 -5.46
N GLY A 557 16.49 34.75 -6.06
CA GLY A 557 17.45 33.74 -5.62
C GLY A 557 16.99 32.87 -4.45
N GLN A 558 15.74 33.02 -4.01
CA GLN A 558 15.09 32.31 -2.89
C GLN A 558 13.82 31.60 -3.37
N CYS A 559 13.35 30.65 -2.57
CA CYS A 559 12.14 29.87 -2.80
C CYS A 559 11.21 29.96 -1.58
N GLY A 560 9.90 30.06 -1.83
CA GLY A 560 8.92 30.15 -0.76
C GLY A 560 7.52 29.73 -1.18
N MET A 561 6.77 29.19 -0.21
CA MET A 561 5.35 28.88 -0.34
C MET A 561 4.51 30.11 0.02
N MET A 562 3.46 30.38 -0.75
CA MET A 562 2.57 31.52 -0.49
C MET A 562 1.77 31.33 0.80
N LEU A 563 1.24 30.12 1.03
CA LEU A 563 0.53 29.78 2.26
C LEU A 563 1.42 28.87 3.12
N ALA A 564 1.57 29.23 4.39
CA ALA A 564 2.22 28.38 5.37
C ALA A 564 1.43 27.08 5.57
N ARG A 565 2.17 25.99 5.85
CA ARG A 565 1.60 24.65 5.89
C ARG A 565 0.62 24.47 7.05
#